data_AF-A0A1J4UV99-F1
#
_entry.id   AF-A0A1J4UV99-F1
#
_cell.length_a   1.000
_cell.length_b   1.000
_cell.length_c   1.000
_cell.angle_alpha   90.00
_cell.angle_beta   90.00
_cell.angle_gamma   90.00
#
_symmetry.space_group_name_H-M   'P 1'
#
loop_
_entity.id
_entity.type
_entity.pdbx_description
1 polymer ?
#
loop_
_entity_poly.entity_id
_entity_poly.type
_entity_poly.pdbx_seq_one_letter_code
_entity_poly.pdbx_strand_id
1 'polypeptide(L)'
;MLDLFGIFASGAEGRVRRAAFLGRKISFVYYSPNNREVTERGVKVVRVWKENGKTYFTGECGLRGEERTFRLDRVVRFTKSSNP
;
A
#
# COMPACT_ATOMS: atom_id res chain seq x y z
N MET A 1 10.40 17.28 1.54
CA MET A 1 10.15 17.15 2.99
C MET A 1 8.98 16.19 3.16
N LEU A 2 9.18 15.02 3.81
CA LEU A 2 8.10 14.06 4.05
C LEU A 2 7.13 14.68 5.07
N ASP A 3 5.86 14.75 4.71
CA ASP A 3 4.81 15.39 5.49
C ASP A 3 4.52 14.57 6.77
N LEU A 4 5.12 14.98 7.90
CA LEU A 4 5.08 14.27 9.18
C LEU A 4 3.63 14.12 9.71
N PHE A 5 2.75 15.07 9.37
CA PHE A 5 1.32 15.02 9.71
C PHE A 5 0.61 13.80 9.11
N GLY A 6 0.99 13.40 7.90
CA GLY A 6 0.37 12.26 7.20
C GLY A 6 0.71 10.89 7.78
N ILE A 7 1.79 10.76 8.57
CA ILE A 7 2.24 9.48 9.16
C ILE A 7 1.37 9.07 10.37
N PHE A 8 0.83 10.06 11.08
CA PHE A 8 -0.02 9.86 12.25
C PHE A 8 -1.51 9.92 11.96
N ALA A 9 -1.90 10.26 10.73
CA ALA A 9 -3.30 10.22 10.29
C ALA A 9 -3.92 8.82 10.49
N SER A 10 -5.17 8.79 10.94
CA SER A 10 -5.95 7.55 11.03
C SER A 10 -6.43 7.11 9.63
N GLY A 11 -6.76 5.82 9.49
CA GLY A 11 -7.29 5.26 8.25
C GLY A 11 -6.23 4.71 7.28
N ALA A 12 -6.67 4.48 6.03
CA ALA A 12 -5.89 3.75 5.03
C ALA A 12 -4.61 4.49 4.60
N GLU A 13 -4.70 5.79 4.34
CA GLU A 13 -3.56 6.57 3.86
C GLU A 13 -2.44 6.65 4.91
N GLY A 14 -2.79 6.96 6.16
CA GLY A 14 -1.82 7.01 7.25
C GLY A 14 -1.16 5.66 7.52
N ARG A 15 -1.90 4.55 7.40
CA ARG A 15 -1.34 3.20 7.49
C ARG A 15 -0.24 2.96 6.46
N VAL A 16 -0.48 3.32 5.19
CA VAL A 16 0.50 3.11 4.10
C VAL A 16 1.68 4.07 4.23
N ARG A 17 1.44 5.33 4.61
CA ARG A 17 2.52 6.31 4.86
C ARG A 17 3.44 5.88 6.00
N ARG A 18 2.87 5.37 7.08
CA ARG A 18 3.63 4.80 8.19
C ARG A 18 4.44 3.57 7.76
N ALA A 19 3.85 2.70 6.95
CA ALA A 19 4.57 1.55 6.41
C ALA A 19 5.77 1.97 5.54
N ALA A 20 5.61 2.98 4.69
CA ALA A 20 6.69 3.54 3.88
C ALA A 20 7.79 4.14 4.75
N PHE A 21 7.41 4.93 5.76
CA PHE A 21 8.35 5.56 6.70
C PHE A 21 9.16 4.53 7.49
N LEU A 22 8.52 3.45 7.95
CA LEU A 22 9.16 2.38 8.73
C LEU A 22 9.80 1.29 7.86
N GLY A 23 9.69 1.36 6.53
CA GLY A 23 10.15 0.30 5.61
C GLY A 23 9.47 -1.06 5.86
N ARG A 24 8.21 -1.07 6.32
CA ARG A 24 7.48 -2.29 6.71
C ARG A 24 6.62 -2.84 5.58
N LYS A 25 6.43 -4.16 5.62
CA LYS A 25 5.48 -4.88 4.77
C LYS A 25 4.04 -4.66 5.26
N ILE A 26 3.13 -4.40 4.33
CA ILE A 26 1.69 -4.43 4.56
C ILE A 26 1.06 -5.55 3.75
N SER A 27 0.06 -6.21 4.32
CA SER A 27 -0.78 -7.18 3.63
C SER A 27 -2.18 -6.60 3.40
N PHE A 28 -2.72 -6.81 2.20
CA PHE A 28 -4.02 -6.26 1.82
C PHE A 28 -4.66 -7.05 0.68
N VAL A 29 -5.98 -6.94 0.58
CA VAL A 29 -6.78 -7.45 -0.53
C VAL A 29 -6.94 -6.35 -1.58
N TYR A 30 -6.58 -6.65 -2.81
CA TYR A 30 -6.56 -5.71 -3.93
C TYR A 30 -7.45 -6.16 -5.08
N TYR A 31 -8.29 -5.24 -5.58
CA TYR A 31 -9.03 -5.44 -6.81
C TYR A 31 -8.21 -4.97 -8.01
N SER A 32 -7.89 -5.90 -8.92
CA SER A 32 -7.22 -5.62 -10.19
C SER A 32 -8.27 -5.48 -11.31
N PRO A 33 -8.49 -4.27 -11.87
CA PRO A 33 -9.47 -4.09 -12.94
C PRO A 33 -9.12 -4.85 -14.21
N ASN A 34 -7.83 -4.93 -14.54
CA ASN A 34 -7.34 -5.56 -15.77
C ASN A 34 -7.67 -7.06 -15.80
N ASN A 35 -7.60 -7.72 -14.64
CA ASN A 35 -7.90 -9.15 -14.53
C ASN A 35 -9.31 -9.41 -14.00
N ARG A 36 -10.02 -8.38 -13.54
CA ARG A 36 -11.31 -8.48 -12.81
C ARG A 36 -11.22 -9.43 -11.60
N GLU A 37 -10.08 -9.42 -10.93
CA GLU A 37 -9.76 -10.35 -9.85
C GLU A 37 -9.47 -9.64 -8.55
N VAL A 38 -9.83 -10.30 -7.45
CA VAL A 38 -9.49 -9.90 -6.08
C VAL A 38 -8.40 -10.82 -5.57
N THR A 39 -7.32 -10.24 -5.07
CA THR A 39 -6.13 -11.02 -4.70
C THR A 39 -5.48 -10.45 -3.45
N GLU A 40 -4.86 -11.31 -2.64
CA GLU A 40 -4.04 -10.86 -1.52
C GLU A 40 -2.65 -10.44 -2.01
N ARG A 41 -2.14 -9.36 -1.42
CA ARG A 41 -0.87 -8.73 -1.76
C ARG A 41 -0.13 -8.42 -0.47
N GLY A 42 1.16 -8.72 -0.46
CA GLY A 42 2.09 -8.30 0.58
C GLY A 42 3.16 -7.41 -0.04
N VAL A 43 3.25 -6.15 0.38
CA VAL A 43 4.14 -5.15 -0.24
C VAL A 43 4.99 -4.47 0.80
N LYS A 44 6.31 -4.45 0.61
CA LYS A 44 7.22 -3.58 1.37
C LYS A 44 7.16 -2.19 0.76
N VAL A 45 6.45 -1.28 1.41
CA VAL A 45 6.15 0.04 0.84
C VAL A 45 7.42 0.89 0.80
N VAL A 46 7.66 1.52 -0.35
CA VAL A 46 8.82 2.39 -0.58
C VAL A 46 8.39 3.85 -0.63
N ARG A 47 7.32 4.17 -1.37
CA ARG A 47 6.87 5.56 -1.59
C ARG A 47 5.35 5.65 -1.65
N VAL A 48 4.82 6.79 -1.19
CA VAL A 48 3.40 7.17 -1.27
C VAL A 48 3.30 8.57 -1.87
N TRP A 49 2.40 8.78 -2.83
CA TRP A 49 2.17 10.09 -3.44
C TRP A 49 0.70 10.28 -3.84
N LYS A 50 0.34 11.52 -4.16
CA LYS A 50 -0.96 11.88 -4.73
C LYS A 50 -0.77 12.35 -6.16
N GLU A 51 -1.64 11.88 -7.05
CA GLU A 51 -1.68 12.28 -8.45
C GLU A 51 -3.14 12.24 -8.91
N ASN A 52 -3.61 13.31 -9.57
CA ASN A 52 -4.99 13.42 -10.07
C ASN A 52 -6.07 13.10 -9.01
N GLY A 53 -5.87 13.60 -7.78
CA GLY A 53 -6.80 13.38 -6.66
C GLY A 53 -6.82 11.95 -6.10
N LYS A 54 -5.91 11.08 -6.53
CA LYS A 54 -5.80 9.69 -6.09
C LYS A 54 -4.51 9.45 -5.33
N THR A 55 -4.57 8.61 -4.30
CA THR A 55 -3.39 8.20 -3.53
C THR A 55 -2.83 6.91 -4.10
N TYR A 56 -1.53 6.92 -4.37
CA TYR A 56 -0.77 5.79 -4.87
C TYR A 56 0.33 5.40 -3.90
N PHE A 57 0.71 4.13 -3.93
CA PHE A 57 1.92 3.66 -3.27
C PHE A 57 2.64 2.64 -4.14
N THR A 58 3.97 2.63 -4.06
CA THR A 58 4.82 1.66 -4.74
C THR A 58 5.64 0.88 -3.72
N GLY A 59 6.04 -0.32 -4.09
CA GLY A 59 6.93 -1.13 -3.29
C GLY A 59 7.14 -2.52 -3.85
N GLU A 60 8.05 -3.25 -3.23
CA GLU A 60 8.38 -4.62 -3.63
C GLU A 60 7.22 -5.56 -3.28
N CYS A 61 6.62 -6.15 -4.31
CA CYS A 61 5.50 -7.06 -4.18
C CYS A 61 5.99 -8.48 -3.94
N GLY A 62 5.76 -9.02 -2.74
CA GLY A 62 6.25 -10.34 -2.36
C GLY A 62 5.69 -11.52 -3.18
N LEU A 63 4.61 -11.32 -3.94
CA LEU A 63 4.08 -12.34 -4.85
C LEU A 63 4.87 -12.42 -6.18
N ARG A 64 5.52 -11.33 -6.58
CA ARG A 64 6.13 -11.19 -7.91
C ARG A 64 7.64 -10.88 -7.85
N GLY A 65 8.18 -10.49 -6.70
CA GLY A 65 9.59 -10.15 -6.53
C GLY A 65 10.00 -8.86 -7.25
N GLU A 66 9.04 -8.01 -7.62
CA GLU A 66 9.27 -6.79 -8.41
C GLU A 66 8.54 -5.60 -7.77
N GLU A 67 8.99 -4.39 -8.09
CA GLU A 67 8.30 -3.18 -7.67
C GLU A 67 6.97 -3.03 -8.42
N ARG A 68 5.88 -2.76 -7.68
CA ARG A 68 4.58 -2.45 -8.28
C ARG A 68 3.92 -1.25 -7.62
N THR A 69 3.23 -0.49 -8.46
CA THR A 69 2.36 0.62 -8.03
C THR A 69 0.93 0.16 -7.81
N PHE A 70 0.34 0.61 -6.71
CA PHE A 70 -1.04 0.32 -6.31
C PHE A 70 -1.78 1.63 -6.03
N ARG A 71 -3.05 1.64 -6.40
CA ARG A 71 -4.00 2.69 -6.01
C ARG A 71 -4.66 2.34 -4.68
N LEU A 72 -4.61 3.27 -3.73
CA LEU A 72 -5.16 3.06 -2.40
C LEU A 72 -6.69 2.87 -2.42
N ASP A 73 -7.40 3.56 -3.33
CA ASP A 73 -8.86 3.43 -3.49
C ASP A 73 -9.32 2.06 -4.01
N ARG A 74 -8.38 1.21 -4.47
CA ARG A 74 -8.65 -0.18 -4.89
C ARG A 74 -8.24 -1.21 -3.84
N VAL A 75 -7.74 -0.76 -2.69
CA VAL A 75 -7.53 -1.63 -1.53
C VAL A 75 -8.88 -1.90 -0.88
N VAL A 76 -9.34 -3.14 -0.96
CA VAL A 76 -10.65 -3.56 -0.42
C VAL A 76 -10.60 -3.59 1.10
N ARG A 77 -9.55 -4.22 1.65
CA ARG A 77 -9.27 -4.27 3.08
C ARG A 77 -7.80 -4.56 3.32
N PHE A 78 -7.26 -4.06 4.43
CA PHE A 78 -5.97 -4.51 4.92
C PHE A 78 -6.12 -5.80 5.72
N THR A 79 -5.20 -6.72 5.54
CA THR A 79 -5.11 -7.96 6.31
C THR A 79 -4.01 -7.82 7.36
N LYS A 80 -4.04 -8.66 8.41
CA LYS A 80 -2.90 -8.70 9.33
C LYS A 80 -1.70 -9.18 8.53
N SER A 81 -0.54 -8.53 8.69
CA SER A 81 0.69 -9.21 8.30
C SER A 81 0.79 -10.43 9.21
N SER A 82 0.62 -11.63 8.66
CA SER A 82 1.18 -12.81 9.28
C SER A 82 2.69 -12.60 9.29
N ASN A 83 3.21 -12.11 10.41
CA ASN A 83 4.60 -12.35 10.73
C ASN A 83 4.57 -13.28 11.95
N PRO A 84 5.31 -14.40 11.95
CA PRO A 84 5.64 -15.07 13.20
C PRO A 84 6.36 -14.12 14.16
#